data_AF-A0A2D9ZA81-F1
#
_entry.id   AF-A0A2D9ZA81-F1
#
_cell.length_a   1.000
_cell.length_b   1.000
_cell.length_c   1.000
_cell.angle_alpha   90.00
_cell.angle_beta   90.00
_cell.angle_gamma   90.00
#
_symmetry.space_group_name_H-M   'P 1'
#
loop_
_entity.id
_entity.type
_entity.pdbx_description
1 polymer ?
#
loop_
_entity_poly.entity_id
_entity_poly.type
_entity_poly.pdbx_seq_one_letter_code
_entity_poly.pdbx_strand_id
1 'polypeptide(L)'
;MKPNRRSYLNSLCKTQLRIESLEQRHLLAADLLVFQNPVEPLDVNLDEYVSPVDALAIINQLNSPQTQQQTVGDLLDSSGDHVLAPNDALSIINSLNNSTSKPTQLEGLYTARDYFVEQFDALPTEARVVVDQFTEIVNNHESAAAAIYDSLRNFSQYSIVNANELDAFYEQIHSVTLLNDDNLQREVHAIGDVIHDVSVASFGNAPTSDSSDADIPYEFDPADYEDPSAALPDLFDELDEGIDDIELPTYGDVIDNYDEIYQTYEESEYEIDEYVDEMINVNDYEDFVLNGGNLSDLFQDIEEGAEEGITTIEDVVAPYGPDIELGDLINDAFNSAYVGELIYNDISAIGGETTGSVIVLNQGGIVEVDFGNADYLHDRASELNNQTVVIEGHLEMVEGIEIPNRTIVQARTIFGKPELESLQSALETIDPSSSFAIAETLEVNGLN
;
A
#
# COMPACT_ATOMS: atom_id res chain seq x y z
N MET A 1 -73.77 -6.95 -41.49
CA MET A 1 -72.76 -5.87 -41.67
C MET A 1 -71.89 -5.82 -40.43
N LYS A 2 -70.61 -6.19 -40.54
CA LYS A 2 -69.57 -5.99 -39.52
C LYS A 2 -68.41 -5.29 -40.21
N PRO A 3 -68.02 -4.05 -39.85
CA PRO A 3 -66.87 -3.42 -40.45
C PRO A 3 -65.58 -3.70 -39.65
N ASN A 4 -64.61 -4.24 -40.38
CA ASN A 4 -63.18 -3.93 -40.43
C ASN A 4 -62.39 -3.60 -39.15
N ARG A 5 -61.61 -4.60 -38.70
CA ARG A 5 -60.32 -4.43 -38.03
C ARG A 5 -59.27 -3.94 -39.05
N ARG A 6 -59.07 -2.63 -39.19
CA ARG A 6 -57.92 -2.04 -39.93
C ARG A 6 -57.78 -0.54 -39.60
N SER A 7 -57.41 -0.19 -38.36
CA SER A 7 -56.95 1.18 -38.04
C SER A 7 -56.18 1.31 -36.71
N TYR A 8 -55.35 0.34 -36.34
CA TYR A 8 -54.53 0.42 -35.11
C TYR A 8 -53.02 0.24 -35.34
N LEU A 9 -52.51 0.56 -36.53
CA LEU A 9 -51.08 0.42 -36.84
C LEU A 9 -50.40 1.71 -37.35
N ASN A 10 -50.94 2.89 -37.04
CA ASN A 10 -50.35 4.16 -37.54
C ASN A 10 -50.21 5.27 -36.49
N SER A 11 -50.17 4.98 -35.17
CA SER A 11 -49.94 6.03 -34.17
C SER A 11 -48.78 5.77 -33.19
N LEU A 12 -47.83 4.89 -33.53
CA LEU A 12 -46.63 4.66 -32.71
C LEU A 12 -45.32 4.99 -33.43
N CYS A 13 -45.38 5.70 -34.56
CA CYS A 13 -44.18 6.12 -35.29
C CYS A 13 -44.10 7.64 -35.33
N LYS A 14 -43.79 8.26 -34.19
CA LYS A 14 -43.29 9.65 -34.11
C LYS A 14 -42.77 10.06 -32.71
N THR A 15 -42.10 9.17 -31.98
CA THR A 15 -41.06 9.63 -31.06
C THR A 15 -39.79 9.74 -31.88
N GLN A 16 -39.53 10.96 -32.38
CA GLN A 16 -38.20 11.29 -32.89
C GLN A 16 -37.25 11.11 -31.71
N LEU A 17 -36.33 10.14 -31.82
CA LEU A 17 -35.13 10.12 -30.99
C LEU A 17 -34.40 11.43 -31.31
N ARG A 18 -34.57 12.42 -30.45
CA ARG A 18 -33.69 13.58 -30.44
C ARG A 18 -32.40 13.04 -29.90
N ILE A 19 -31.36 13.07 -30.74
CA ILE A 19 -29.98 13.00 -30.27
C ILE A 19 -29.83 14.30 -29.49
N GLU A 20 -30.07 14.22 -28.19
CA GLU A 20 -29.61 15.23 -27.26
C GLU A 20 -28.09 15.12 -27.33
N SER A 21 -27.44 16.21 -27.77
CA SER A 21 -26.01 16.35 -27.56
C SER A 21 -25.82 16.13 -26.06
N LEU A 22 -25.00 15.16 -25.67
CA LEU A 22 -24.50 15.08 -24.33
C LEU A 22 -23.84 16.44 -24.08
N GLU A 23 -24.55 17.36 -23.44
CA GLU A 23 -23.89 18.40 -22.65
C GLU A 23 -22.90 17.65 -21.78
N GLN A 24 -21.68 18.19 -21.63
CA GLN A 24 -20.65 17.62 -20.77
C GLN A 24 -21.29 17.32 -19.42
N ARG A 25 -21.78 16.09 -19.25
CA ARG A 25 -21.87 15.45 -17.97
C ARG A 25 -20.41 15.30 -17.65
N HIS A 26 -19.89 16.32 -16.96
CA HIS A 26 -18.81 16.12 -16.03
C HIS A 26 -19.15 14.81 -15.34
N LEU A 27 -18.41 13.77 -15.70
CA LEU A 27 -18.49 12.49 -15.04
C LEU A 27 -18.53 12.80 -13.55
N LEU A 28 -19.62 12.44 -12.88
CA LEU A 28 -19.65 12.25 -11.42
C LEU A 28 -18.83 10.99 -11.05
N ALA A 29 -17.83 10.67 -11.86
CA ALA A 29 -17.09 9.41 -11.94
C ALA A 29 -15.71 9.72 -12.57
N ALA A 30 -15.11 10.84 -12.19
CA ALA A 30 -13.76 10.69 -11.68
C ALA A 30 -14.03 10.17 -10.27
N ASP A 31 -13.96 8.84 -10.09
CA ASP A 31 -13.66 8.31 -8.76
C ASP A 31 -12.38 9.04 -8.37
N LEU A 32 -12.51 10.06 -7.53
CA LEU A 32 -11.36 10.58 -6.82
C LEU A 32 -10.90 9.38 -6.01
N LEU A 33 -9.73 8.84 -6.35
CA LEU A 33 -9.05 7.90 -5.47
C LEU A 33 -8.92 8.63 -4.14
N VAL A 34 -9.71 8.17 -3.17
CA VAL A 34 -9.76 8.73 -1.83
C VAL A 34 -9.26 7.63 -0.92
N PHE A 35 -8.17 7.96 -0.25
CA PHE A 35 -7.48 7.07 0.64
C PHE A 35 -7.79 7.49 2.07
N GLN A 36 -7.77 6.51 2.96
CA GLN A 36 -7.82 6.73 4.40
C GLN A 36 -6.39 6.79 4.93
N ASN A 37 -6.17 7.45 6.06
CA ASN A 37 -4.93 7.26 6.80
C ASN A 37 -5.03 5.91 7.55
N PRO A 38 -4.19 4.90 7.22
CA PRO A 38 -4.27 3.60 7.85
C PRO A 38 -3.80 3.61 9.31
N VAL A 39 -3.01 4.61 9.73
CA VAL A 39 -2.48 4.74 11.09
C VAL A 39 -3.47 5.47 12.00
N GLU A 40 -3.91 6.65 11.58
CA GLU A 40 -4.91 7.46 12.31
C GLU A 40 -5.92 8.04 11.32
N PRO A 41 -7.06 7.35 11.10
CA PRO A 41 -8.06 7.75 10.11
C PRO A 41 -8.55 9.20 10.20
N LEU A 42 -8.46 9.82 11.37
CA LEU A 42 -8.92 11.19 11.60
C LEU A 42 -7.86 12.27 11.29
N ASP A 43 -6.58 11.89 11.17
CA ASP A 43 -5.49 12.74 10.70
C ASP A 43 -5.39 12.62 9.17
N VAL A 44 -5.99 13.58 8.46
CA VAL A 44 -6.08 13.53 6.99
C VAL A 44 -4.92 14.27 6.32
N ASN A 45 -4.19 15.10 7.07
CA ASN A 45 -3.10 15.92 6.54
C ASN A 45 -1.70 15.37 6.90
N LEU A 46 -1.64 14.25 7.64
CA LEU A 46 -0.42 13.54 8.04
C LEU A 46 0.52 14.39 8.91
N ASP A 47 -0.05 15.30 9.71
CA ASP A 47 0.69 16.11 10.67
C ASP A 47 0.88 15.46 12.04
N GLU A 48 0.40 14.21 12.21
CA GLU A 48 0.40 13.38 13.42
C GLU A 48 -0.57 13.88 14.51
N TYR A 49 -1.41 14.89 14.23
CA TYR A 49 -2.38 15.42 15.19
C TYR A 49 -3.77 15.57 14.60
N VAL A 50 -4.75 14.89 15.21
CA VAL A 50 -6.16 15.15 14.90
C VAL A 50 -6.55 16.56 15.37
N SER A 51 -6.84 17.44 14.42
CA SER A 51 -7.06 18.87 14.67
C SER A 51 -8.24 19.41 13.86
N PRO A 52 -8.71 20.65 14.16
CA PRO A 52 -9.70 21.30 13.31
C PRO A 52 -9.25 21.55 11.87
N VAL A 53 -7.94 21.44 11.57
CA VAL A 53 -7.39 21.58 10.22
C VAL A 53 -7.82 20.41 9.36
N ASP A 54 -7.88 19.20 9.92
CA ASP A 54 -8.25 17.97 9.22
C ASP A 54 -9.70 18.02 8.72
N ALA A 55 -10.63 18.38 9.60
CA ALA A 55 -12.02 18.61 9.23
C ALA A 55 -12.15 19.74 8.17
N LEU A 56 -11.29 20.76 8.25
CA LEU A 56 -11.31 21.86 7.28
C LEU A 56 -10.80 21.44 5.90
N ALA A 57 -9.80 20.55 5.82
CA ALA A 57 -9.30 19.99 4.56
C ALA A 57 -10.42 19.29 3.79
N ILE A 58 -11.17 18.40 4.45
CA ILE A 58 -12.33 17.69 3.89
C ILE A 58 -13.41 18.68 3.44
N ILE A 59 -13.79 19.63 4.29
CA ILE A 59 -14.83 20.63 3.97
C ILE A 59 -14.42 21.48 2.77
N ASN A 60 -13.15 21.86 2.67
CA ASN A 60 -12.64 22.63 1.53
C ASN A 60 -12.72 21.81 0.24
N GLN A 61 -12.31 20.53 0.27
CA GLN A 61 -12.39 19.66 -0.90
C GLN A 61 -13.84 19.43 -1.33
N LEU A 62 -14.77 19.18 -0.41
CA LEU A 62 -16.20 19.03 -0.72
C LEU A 62 -16.83 20.28 -1.34
N ASN A 63 -16.42 21.47 -0.88
CA ASN A 63 -16.94 22.75 -1.38
C ASN A 63 -16.27 23.22 -2.68
N SER A 64 -15.06 22.75 -2.96
CA SER A 64 -14.28 23.14 -4.13
C SER A 64 -13.49 21.93 -4.65
N PRO A 65 -14.18 20.90 -5.18
CA PRO A 65 -13.51 19.71 -5.68
C PRO A 65 -12.53 20.13 -6.75
N GLN A 66 -11.23 19.93 -6.47
CA GLN A 66 -10.18 20.28 -7.40
C GLN A 66 -10.35 19.40 -8.63
N THR A 67 -10.72 20.00 -9.75
CA THR A 67 -11.03 19.26 -10.99
C THR A 67 -9.77 18.76 -11.70
N GLN A 68 -8.59 18.93 -11.09
CA GLN A 68 -7.26 18.65 -11.64
C GLN A 68 -6.28 18.23 -10.54
N GLN A 69 -6.68 17.30 -9.67
CA GLN A 69 -5.70 16.63 -8.81
C GLN A 69 -4.78 15.81 -9.73
N GLN A 70 -3.48 16.10 -9.69
CA GLN A 70 -2.47 15.33 -10.42
C GLN A 70 -1.78 14.31 -9.51
N THR A 71 -1.88 14.51 -8.20
CA THR A 71 -1.29 13.67 -7.16
C THR A 71 -2.35 13.20 -6.17
N VAL A 72 -2.00 12.24 -5.33
CA VAL A 72 -2.87 11.68 -4.27
C VAL A 72 -3.39 12.76 -3.32
N GLY A 73 -2.52 13.66 -2.86
CA GLY A 73 -2.87 14.70 -1.90
C GLY A 73 -3.24 14.14 -0.52
N ASP A 74 -4.07 14.90 0.19
CA ASP A 74 -4.54 14.57 1.54
C ASP A 74 -5.39 13.28 1.56
N LEU A 75 -5.36 12.54 2.67
CA LEU A 75 -6.07 11.27 2.88
C LEU A 75 -7.47 11.53 3.44
N LEU A 76 -8.36 12.04 2.58
CA LEU A 76 -9.60 12.69 3.01
C LEU A 76 -10.72 11.74 3.47
N ASP A 77 -10.60 10.43 3.24
CA ASP A 77 -11.60 9.46 3.67
C ASP A 77 -11.33 8.98 5.10
N SER A 78 -11.88 9.69 6.07
CA SER A 78 -11.75 9.27 7.47
C SER A 78 -12.66 8.10 7.85
N SER A 79 -13.67 7.77 7.03
CA SER A 79 -14.66 6.74 7.37
C SER A 79 -14.34 5.36 6.79
N GLY A 80 -13.43 5.29 5.81
CA GLY A 80 -12.99 4.06 5.16
C GLY A 80 -14.05 3.48 4.23
N ASP A 81 -14.98 4.31 3.73
CA ASP A 81 -16.02 3.86 2.78
C ASP A 81 -15.64 4.13 1.31
N HIS A 82 -14.40 4.58 1.08
CA HIS A 82 -13.83 5.02 -0.20
C HIS A 82 -14.65 6.10 -0.89
N VAL A 83 -15.40 6.89 -0.12
CA VAL A 83 -16.24 7.96 -0.65
C VAL A 83 -16.05 9.24 0.16
N LEU A 84 -15.42 10.24 -0.45
CA LEU A 84 -15.36 11.57 0.16
C LEU A 84 -16.76 12.18 0.33
N ALA A 85 -17.19 12.28 1.58
CA ALA A 85 -18.53 12.73 1.93
C ALA A 85 -18.56 13.53 3.26
N PRO A 86 -19.66 14.26 3.53
CA PRO A 86 -19.74 15.08 4.74
C PRO A 86 -19.63 14.29 6.06
N ASN A 87 -19.84 12.98 6.05
CA ASN A 87 -19.57 12.09 7.18
C ASN A 87 -18.10 12.13 7.60
N ASP A 88 -17.17 12.27 6.65
CA ASP A 88 -15.74 12.26 6.96
C ASP A 88 -15.33 13.51 7.77
N ALA A 89 -15.86 14.68 7.42
CA ALA A 89 -15.66 15.86 8.25
C ALA A 89 -16.35 15.74 9.62
N LEU A 90 -17.47 15.02 9.68
CA LEU A 90 -18.28 14.91 10.88
C LEU A 90 -17.66 13.96 11.92
N SER A 91 -16.99 12.87 11.49
CA SER A 91 -16.26 11.95 12.38
C SER A 91 -15.19 12.72 13.16
N ILE A 92 -14.37 13.52 12.47
CA ILE A 92 -13.31 14.36 13.07
C ILE A 92 -13.91 15.38 14.03
N ILE A 93 -14.93 16.12 13.60
CA ILE A 93 -15.60 17.12 14.46
C ILE A 93 -16.18 16.48 15.72
N ASN A 94 -16.76 15.28 15.60
CA ASN A 94 -17.31 14.58 16.75
C ASN A 94 -16.20 14.11 17.70
N SER A 95 -15.09 13.60 17.16
CA SER A 95 -13.91 13.21 17.94
C SER A 95 -13.37 14.40 18.75
N LEU A 96 -13.09 15.53 18.09
CA LEU A 96 -12.58 16.76 18.72
C LEU A 96 -13.51 17.36 19.80
N ASN A 97 -14.83 17.22 19.61
CA ASN A 97 -15.82 17.73 20.58
C ASN A 97 -16.07 16.76 21.74
N ASN A 98 -15.57 15.53 21.67
CA ASN A 98 -15.66 14.57 22.75
C ASN A 98 -14.56 14.84 23.78
N SER A 99 -14.75 15.88 24.61
CA SER A 99 -13.78 16.37 25.62
C SER A 99 -13.45 15.39 26.76
N THR A 100 -13.91 14.16 26.63
CA THR A 100 -13.70 13.02 27.53
C THR A 100 -12.93 11.90 26.85
N SER A 101 -12.30 12.15 25.69
CA SER A 101 -11.33 11.24 25.10
C SER A 101 -10.20 11.06 26.12
N LYS A 102 -10.31 10.00 26.91
CA LYS A 102 -9.17 9.42 27.63
C LYS A 102 -8.08 9.15 26.58
N PRO A 103 -6.79 9.24 26.95
CA PRO A 103 -5.72 8.89 26.03
C PRO A 103 -6.03 7.54 25.39
N THR A 104 -5.73 7.41 24.10
CA THR A 104 -5.83 6.10 23.45
C THR A 104 -4.92 5.13 24.18
N GLN A 105 -5.21 3.82 24.13
CA GLN A 105 -4.34 2.82 24.76
C GLN A 105 -2.88 3.01 24.29
N LEU A 106 -2.68 3.28 23.00
CA LEU A 106 -1.37 3.57 22.43
C LEU A 106 -0.69 4.83 23.01
N GLU A 107 -1.39 5.95 23.15
CA GLU A 107 -0.86 7.15 23.83
C GLU A 107 -0.49 6.87 25.29
N GLY A 108 -1.26 6.02 25.95
CA GLY A 108 -0.98 5.51 27.28
C GLY A 108 0.35 4.76 27.35
N LEU A 109 0.59 3.83 26.41
CA LEU A 109 1.84 3.07 26.31
C LEU A 109 3.06 3.98 26.11
N TYR A 110 2.98 4.97 25.22
CA TYR A 110 4.07 5.95 25.04
C TYR A 110 4.34 6.75 26.31
N THR A 111 3.28 7.19 26.98
CA THR A 111 3.40 7.92 28.25
C THR A 111 4.05 7.08 29.34
N ALA A 112 3.67 5.80 29.45
CA ALA A 112 4.27 4.87 30.41
C ALA A 112 5.73 4.57 30.10
N ARG A 113 6.08 4.37 28.82
CA ARG A 113 7.46 4.19 28.38
C ARG A 113 8.31 5.38 28.79
N ASP A 114 7.89 6.59 28.43
CA ASP A 114 8.65 7.82 28.71
C ASP A 114 8.88 7.98 30.22
N TYR A 115 7.84 7.74 31.02
CA TYR A 115 7.94 7.74 32.48
C TYR A 115 9.00 6.75 33.00
N PHE A 116 9.00 5.51 32.49
CA PHE A 116 9.95 4.51 32.95
C PHE A 116 11.38 4.78 32.50
N VAL A 117 11.58 5.28 31.28
CA VAL A 117 12.90 5.70 30.81
C VAL A 117 13.45 6.80 31.72
N GLU A 118 12.61 7.77 32.12
CA GLU A 118 13.01 8.83 33.05
C GLU A 118 13.32 8.31 34.47
N GLN A 119 12.54 7.34 34.96
CA GLN A 119 12.63 6.83 36.33
C GLN A 119 13.47 5.55 36.47
N PHE A 120 14.10 5.08 35.39
CA PHE A 120 14.76 3.78 35.29
C PHE A 120 15.73 3.47 36.45
N ASP A 121 16.54 4.46 36.84
CA ASP A 121 17.52 4.32 37.91
C ASP A 121 16.91 4.16 39.31
N ALA A 122 15.67 4.62 39.50
CA ALA A 122 14.93 4.49 40.76
C ALA A 122 14.25 3.12 40.91
N LEU A 123 14.15 2.34 39.83
CA LEU A 123 13.43 1.07 39.83
C LEU A 123 14.23 -0.08 40.47
N PRO A 124 13.54 -1.05 41.11
CA PRO A 124 14.14 -2.31 41.56
C PRO A 124 14.85 -3.06 40.42
N THR A 125 15.89 -3.84 40.73
CA THR A 125 16.70 -4.50 39.69
C THR A 125 15.87 -5.50 38.88
N GLU A 126 14.92 -6.13 39.55
CA GLU A 126 13.98 -7.11 39.01
C GLU A 126 12.98 -6.48 38.03
N ALA A 127 12.56 -5.23 38.29
CA ALA A 127 11.64 -4.48 37.43
C ALA A 127 12.32 -3.89 36.19
N ARG A 128 13.64 -3.63 36.25
CA ARG A 128 14.38 -3.07 35.11
C ARG A 128 14.35 -3.96 33.88
N VAL A 129 14.41 -5.29 34.06
CA VAL A 129 14.37 -6.24 32.93
C VAL A 129 13.05 -6.13 32.16
N VAL A 130 11.93 -6.02 32.89
CA VAL A 130 10.60 -5.85 32.30
C VAL A 130 10.48 -4.49 31.62
N VAL A 131 10.99 -3.44 32.27
CA VAL A 131 10.99 -2.09 31.69
C VAL A 131 11.85 -2.00 30.44
N ASP A 132 13.02 -2.65 30.41
CA ASP A 132 13.87 -2.71 29.22
C ASP A 132 13.11 -3.38 28.06
N GLN A 133 12.48 -4.54 28.31
CA GLN A 133 11.67 -5.25 27.31
C GLN A 133 10.47 -4.42 26.84
N PHE A 134 9.71 -3.84 27.76
CA PHE A 134 8.58 -2.97 27.42
C PHE A 134 9.02 -1.75 26.59
N THR A 135 10.15 -1.13 26.96
CA THR A 135 10.68 0.02 26.24
C THR A 135 11.13 -0.36 24.83
N GLU A 136 11.75 -1.53 24.66
CA GLU A 136 12.15 -2.07 23.36
C GLU A 136 10.94 -2.27 22.44
N ILE A 137 9.91 -2.97 22.92
CA ILE A 137 8.65 -3.22 22.18
C ILE A 137 8.02 -1.90 21.70
N VAL A 138 7.85 -0.93 22.61
CA VAL A 138 7.21 0.35 22.28
C VAL A 138 8.07 1.20 21.35
N ASN A 139 9.40 1.14 21.47
CA ASN A 139 10.30 1.87 20.57
C ASN A 139 10.30 1.29 19.15
N ASN A 140 10.27 -0.04 19.03
CA ASN A 140 10.23 -0.70 17.74
C ASN A 140 8.92 -0.37 17.02
N HIS A 141 7.79 -0.41 17.75
CA HIS A 141 6.50 0.05 17.22
C HIS A 141 6.50 1.53 16.80
N GLU A 142 7.03 2.44 17.63
CA GLU A 142 7.11 3.87 17.29
C GLU A 142 8.00 4.12 16.07
N SER A 143 9.10 3.36 15.94
CA SER A 143 10.03 3.49 14.81
C SER A 143 9.40 2.98 13.51
N ALA A 144 8.71 1.84 13.56
CA ALA A 144 7.90 1.32 12.46
C ALA A 144 6.79 2.30 12.05
N ALA A 145 6.05 2.85 13.03
CA ALA A 145 5.00 3.84 12.79
C ALA A 145 5.55 5.12 12.13
N ALA A 146 6.73 5.59 12.54
CA ALA A 146 7.40 6.73 11.92
C ALA A 146 7.77 6.45 10.45
N ALA A 147 8.29 5.26 10.14
CA ALA A 147 8.57 4.85 8.77
C ALA A 147 7.30 4.80 7.90
N ILE A 148 6.20 4.29 8.46
CA ILE A 148 4.88 4.28 7.81
C ILE A 148 4.40 5.71 7.53
N TYR A 149 4.50 6.64 8.49
CA TYR A 149 4.11 8.03 8.27
C TYR A 149 4.95 8.72 7.19
N ASP A 150 6.26 8.49 7.16
CA ASP A 150 7.12 9.05 6.13
C ASP A 150 6.78 8.46 4.75
N SER A 151 6.47 7.17 4.67
CA SER A 151 5.97 6.52 3.44
C SER A 151 4.62 7.11 2.99
N LEU A 152 3.67 7.32 3.91
CA LEU A 152 2.38 7.98 3.62
C LEU A 152 2.55 9.42 3.13
N ARG A 153 3.52 10.17 3.67
CA ARG A 153 3.83 11.53 3.20
C ARG A 153 4.40 11.52 1.79
N ASN A 154 5.24 10.54 1.45
CA ASN A 154 5.69 10.35 0.08
C ASN A 154 4.54 9.92 -0.83
N PHE A 155 3.69 9.01 -0.36
CA PHE A 155 2.48 8.56 -1.04
C PHE A 155 1.56 9.71 -1.46
N SER A 156 1.36 10.70 -0.57
CA SER A 156 0.55 11.89 -0.86
C SER A 156 1.04 12.71 -2.07
N GLN A 157 2.32 12.54 -2.46
CA GLN A 157 2.97 13.27 -3.55
C GLN A 157 2.95 12.50 -4.88
N TYR A 158 2.64 11.20 -4.85
CA TYR A 158 2.63 10.37 -6.05
C TYR A 158 1.50 10.71 -7.01
N SER A 159 1.72 10.35 -8.27
CA SER A 159 0.84 10.67 -9.40
C SER A 159 -0.34 9.71 -9.46
N ILE A 160 -1.54 10.24 -9.73
CA ILE A 160 -2.74 9.39 -9.89
C ILE A 160 -2.83 8.72 -11.28
N VAL A 161 -1.78 8.82 -12.11
CA VAL A 161 -1.75 8.25 -13.46
C VAL A 161 -1.74 6.72 -13.42
N ASN A 162 -0.95 6.14 -12.52
CA ASN A 162 -0.78 4.70 -12.34
C ASN A 162 -1.57 4.22 -11.11
N ALA A 163 -2.91 4.31 -11.22
CA ALA A 163 -3.83 4.07 -10.10
C ALA A 163 -3.72 2.66 -9.49
N ASN A 164 -3.54 1.62 -10.30
CA ASN A 164 -3.47 0.24 -9.80
C ASN A 164 -2.21 0.02 -8.96
N GLU A 165 -1.10 0.64 -9.36
CA GLU A 165 0.18 0.58 -8.66
C GLU A 165 0.11 1.36 -7.35
N LEU A 166 -0.55 2.51 -7.40
CA LEU A 166 -0.82 3.33 -6.24
C LEU A 166 -1.68 2.57 -5.22
N ASP A 167 -2.75 1.92 -5.69
CA ASP A 167 -3.62 1.09 -4.84
C ASP A 167 -2.84 -0.09 -4.24
N ALA A 168 -2.03 -0.80 -5.04
CA ALA A 168 -1.20 -1.89 -4.54
C ALA A 168 -0.20 -1.43 -3.47
N PHE A 169 0.48 -0.30 -3.68
CA PHE A 169 1.41 0.25 -2.70
C PHE A 169 0.69 0.76 -1.44
N TYR A 170 -0.50 1.35 -1.58
CA TYR A 170 -1.35 1.71 -0.45
C TYR A 170 -1.76 0.50 0.38
N GLU A 171 -2.21 -0.59 -0.26
CA GLU A 171 -2.56 -1.85 0.41
C GLU A 171 -1.35 -2.47 1.13
N GLN A 172 -0.14 -2.31 0.57
CA GLN A 172 1.09 -2.72 1.22
C GLN A 172 1.35 -1.90 2.50
N ILE A 173 1.22 -0.57 2.43
CA ILE A 173 1.31 0.31 3.62
C ILE A 173 0.25 -0.08 4.65
N HIS A 174 -0.99 -0.34 4.22
CA HIS A 174 -2.08 -0.73 5.11
C HIS A 174 -1.77 -2.07 5.80
N SER A 175 -1.28 -3.05 5.04
CA SER A 175 -0.89 -4.37 5.56
C SER A 175 0.20 -4.29 6.61
N VAL A 176 1.26 -3.49 6.37
CA VAL A 176 2.35 -3.35 7.35
C VAL A 176 1.92 -2.54 8.58
N THR A 177 0.96 -1.62 8.43
CA THR A 177 0.37 -0.88 9.55
C THR A 177 -0.35 -1.85 10.48
N LEU A 178 -1.19 -2.73 9.92
CA LEU A 178 -1.86 -3.77 10.70
C LEU A 178 -0.87 -4.73 11.35
N LEU A 179 0.20 -5.12 10.63
CA LEU A 179 1.24 -5.97 11.18
C LEU A 179 1.93 -5.33 12.39
N ASN A 180 2.25 -4.04 12.30
CA ASN A 180 2.87 -3.28 13.39
C ASN A 180 1.97 -3.25 14.64
N ASP A 181 0.68 -2.98 14.45
CA ASP A 181 -0.30 -2.96 15.54
C ASP A 181 -0.51 -4.36 16.18
N ASP A 182 -0.66 -5.41 15.36
CA ASP A 182 -0.81 -6.80 15.84
C ASP A 182 0.46 -7.29 16.55
N ASN A 183 1.64 -6.93 16.05
CA ASN A 183 2.91 -7.24 16.70
C ASN A 183 3.01 -6.55 18.07
N LEU A 184 2.73 -5.24 18.16
CA LEU A 184 2.71 -4.52 19.44
C LEU A 184 1.80 -5.23 20.45
N GLN A 185 0.56 -5.54 20.07
CA GLN A 185 -0.37 -6.22 20.97
C GLN A 185 0.19 -7.55 21.47
N ARG A 186 0.74 -8.37 20.58
CA ARG A 186 1.27 -9.70 20.92
C ARG A 186 2.50 -9.63 21.81
N GLU A 187 3.40 -8.70 21.53
CA GLU A 187 4.61 -8.53 22.33
C GLU A 187 4.27 -7.98 23.72
N VAL A 188 3.34 -7.03 23.81
CA VAL A 188 2.78 -6.56 25.09
C VAL A 188 2.09 -7.71 25.84
N HIS A 189 1.30 -8.55 25.16
CA HIS A 189 0.73 -9.77 25.74
C HIS A 189 1.82 -10.74 26.24
N ALA A 190 2.88 -10.95 25.47
CA ALA A 190 3.94 -11.90 25.81
C ALA A 190 4.72 -11.50 27.07
N ILE A 191 4.89 -10.19 27.31
CA ILE A 191 5.53 -9.69 28.53
C ILE A 191 4.58 -9.67 29.74
N GLY A 192 3.26 -9.80 29.56
CA GLY A 192 2.26 -9.83 30.64
C GLY A 192 2.57 -10.87 31.73
N ASP A 193 2.93 -12.10 31.34
CA ASP A 193 3.33 -13.15 32.28
C ASP A 193 4.59 -12.76 33.10
N VAL A 194 5.56 -12.10 32.46
CA VAL A 194 6.82 -11.67 33.08
C VAL A 194 6.55 -10.51 34.04
N ILE A 195 5.72 -9.56 33.60
CA ILE A 195 5.18 -8.46 34.39
C ILE A 195 4.53 -9.00 35.66
N HIS A 196 3.62 -9.97 35.53
CA HIS A 196 2.92 -10.60 36.65
C HIS A 196 3.90 -11.22 37.66
N ASP A 197 4.84 -12.03 37.18
CA ASP A 197 5.83 -12.69 38.03
C ASP A 197 6.70 -11.69 38.81
N VAL A 198 7.16 -10.62 38.14
CA VAL A 198 7.96 -9.56 38.76
C VAL A 198 7.13 -8.73 39.74
N SER A 199 5.86 -8.48 39.41
CA SER A 199 4.89 -7.76 40.25
C SER A 199 4.68 -8.48 41.58
N VAL A 200 4.36 -9.78 41.53
CA VAL A 200 4.18 -10.64 42.72
C VAL A 200 5.49 -10.75 43.51
N ALA A 201 6.63 -10.95 42.84
CA ALA A 201 7.92 -11.17 43.50
C ALA A 201 8.49 -9.92 44.18
N SER A 202 8.32 -8.75 43.55
CA SER A 202 8.95 -7.48 43.97
C SER A 202 8.05 -6.67 44.88
N PHE A 203 6.73 -6.69 44.64
CA PHE A 203 5.78 -5.81 45.32
C PHE A 203 4.77 -6.56 46.19
N GLY A 204 4.71 -7.90 46.09
CA GLY A 204 3.82 -8.72 46.91
C GLY A 204 2.34 -8.58 46.54
N ASN A 205 2.07 -8.16 45.31
CA ASN A 205 0.73 -8.13 44.75
C ASN A 205 0.15 -9.55 44.78
N ALA A 206 -1.09 -9.67 45.25
CA ALA A 206 -1.81 -10.93 45.27
C ALA A 206 -2.81 -10.87 44.12
N PRO A 207 -2.93 -11.93 43.29
CA PRO A 207 -3.87 -11.92 42.17
C PRO A 207 -5.27 -11.70 42.73
N THR A 208 -5.83 -10.52 42.49
CA THR A 208 -7.25 -10.30 42.72
C THR A 208 -7.96 -11.01 41.58
N SER A 209 -8.38 -12.25 41.85
CA SER A 209 -9.38 -12.92 41.04
C SER A 209 -10.64 -12.03 41.03
N ASP A 210 -10.95 -11.47 39.86
CA ASP A 210 -12.11 -10.62 39.53
C ASP A 210 -11.75 -9.15 39.27
N SER A 211 -11.16 -8.87 38.11
CA SER A 211 -11.56 -7.71 37.30
C SER A 211 -12.26 -8.25 36.05
N SER A 212 -13.58 -8.45 36.18
CA SER A 212 -14.45 -8.81 35.06
C SER A 212 -14.98 -7.57 34.33
N ASP A 213 -14.30 -6.43 34.45
CA ASP A 213 -14.72 -5.18 33.83
C ASP A 213 -13.80 -4.89 32.63
N ALA A 214 -13.99 -5.69 31.56
CA ALA A 214 -13.46 -5.50 30.21
C ALA A 214 -14.07 -4.27 29.50
N ASP A 215 -14.33 -3.21 30.26
CA ASP A 215 -15.03 -1.99 29.81
C ASP A 215 -14.32 -0.73 30.35
N ILE A 216 -13.16 -0.87 31.01
CA ILE A 216 -12.44 0.26 31.62
C ILE A 216 -11.23 0.64 30.74
N PRO A 217 -11.29 1.78 30.02
CA PRO A 217 -10.15 2.26 29.24
C PRO A 217 -8.98 2.68 30.14
N TYR A 218 -7.75 2.39 29.68
CA TYR A 218 -6.44 2.74 30.25
C TYR A 218 -6.47 3.98 31.16
N GLU A 219 -6.12 3.82 32.45
CA GLU A 219 -6.27 4.85 33.49
C GLU A 219 -4.93 5.35 34.07
N PHE A 220 -3.80 4.76 33.65
CA PHE A 220 -2.48 5.08 34.15
C PHE A 220 -2.12 6.55 33.89
N ASP A 221 -2.08 7.34 34.96
CA ASP A 221 -1.61 8.72 34.95
C ASP A 221 -0.30 8.81 35.77
N PRO A 222 0.86 9.06 35.13
CA PRO A 222 2.13 9.26 35.83
C PRO A 222 2.08 10.34 36.92
N ALA A 223 1.17 11.33 36.80
CA ALA A 223 1.03 12.41 37.76
C ALA A 223 0.46 11.96 39.11
N ASP A 224 -0.15 10.78 39.18
CA ASP A 224 -0.72 10.22 40.42
C ASP A 224 0.35 9.59 41.34
N TYR A 225 1.59 9.40 40.86
CA TYR A 225 2.64 8.69 41.58
C TYR A 225 3.82 9.60 41.98
N GLU A 226 4.01 9.79 43.29
CA GLU A 226 5.22 10.45 43.84
C GLU A 226 6.44 9.50 43.92
N ASP A 227 6.21 8.18 43.93
CA ASP A 227 7.24 7.12 43.94
C ASP A 227 7.07 6.23 42.70
N PRO A 228 8.06 6.16 41.78
CA PRO A 228 7.98 5.35 40.57
C PRO A 228 7.80 3.85 40.82
N SER A 229 8.25 3.36 41.97
CA SER A 229 8.03 1.96 42.33
C SER A 229 6.57 1.65 42.68
N ALA A 230 5.78 2.68 43.02
CA ALA A 230 4.35 2.56 43.30
C ALA A 230 3.48 2.63 42.05
N ALA A 231 4.02 3.14 40.93
CA ALA A 231 3.37 3.19 39.62
C ALA A 231 3.36 1.83 38.90
N LEU A 232 4.37 1.00 39.20
CA LEU A 232 4.56 -0.31 38.56
C LEU A 232 3.38 -1.28 38.76
N PRO A 233 2.84 -1.49 39.99
CA PRO A 233 1.66 -2.32 40.19
C PRO A 233 0.46 -1.93 39.33
N ASP A 234 0.10 -0.65 39.32
CA ASP A 234 -1.13 -0.18 38.67
C ASP A 234 -0.98 -0.26 37.14
N LEU A 235 0.17 0.11 36.58
CA LEU A 235 0.43 -0.11 35.15
C LEU A 235 0.43 -1.59 34.79
N PHE A 236 0.99 -2.44 35.65
CA PHE A 236 1.07 -3.87 35.38
C PHE A 236 -0.31 -4.54 35.42
N ASP A 237 -1.17 -4.14 36.33
CA ASP A 237 -2.56 -4.57 36.36
C ASP A 237 -3.32 -4.02 35.12
N GLU A 238 -3.05 -2.79 34.69
CA GLU A 238 -3.67 -2.21 33.47
C GLU A 238 -3.18 -2.82 32.15
N LEU A 239 -1.89 -3.17 32.06
CA LEU A 239 -1.38 -3.93 30.92
C LEU A 239 -2.06 -5.29 30.89
N ASP A 240 -2.11 -6.02 32.02
CA ASP A 240 -2.80 -7.33 32.12
C ASP A 240 -4.29 -7.24 31.74
N GLU A 241 -5.00 -6.16 32.09
CA GLU A 241 -6.41 -5.95 31.76
C GLU A 241 -6.67 -5.43 30.34
N GLY A 242 -5.85 -4.52 29.82
CA GLY A 242 -6.04 -3.89 28.51
C GLY A 242 -5.70 -4.79 27.32
N ILE A 243 -4.91 -5.84 27.55
CA ILE A 243 -4.46 -6.81 26.53
C ILE A 243 -5.61 -7.67 25.96
N ASP A 244 -6.67 -7.91 26.74
CA ASP A 244 -7.83 -8.73 26.35
C ASP A 244 -8.85 -7.99 25.44
N ASP A 245 -8.82 -6.65 25.39
CA ASP A 245 -9.81 -5.81 24.71
C ASP A 245 -9.38 -5.30 23.33
N ILE A 246 -8.12 -5.49 22.93
CA ILE A 246 -7.73 -5.21 21.54
C ILE A 246 -8.31 -6.35 20.69
N GLU A 247 -9.56 -6.16 20.23
CA GLU A 247 -10.18 -7.00 19.21
C GLU A 247 -9.31 -6.94 17.96
N LEU A 248 -8.52 -7.98 17.73
CA LEU A 248 -7.93 -8.27 16.42
C LEU A 248 -9.08 -8.64 15.49
N PRO A 249 -9.39 -7.87 14.42
CA PRO A 249 -10.23 -8.38 13.35
C PRO A 249 -9.79 -9.80 12.94
N THR A 250 -10.73 -10.64 12.53
CA THR A 250 -10.37 -11.80 11.70
C THR A 250 -9.92 -11.25 10.34
N TYR A 251 -8.63 -10.92 10.23
CA TYR A 251 -8.04 -10.12 9.16
C TYR A 251 -8.00 -10.80 7.79
N GLY A 252 -8.06 -12.13 7.74
CA GLY A 252 -8.16 -12.87 6.48
C GLY A 252 -9.42 -12.53 5.65
N ASP A 253 -10.37 -11.79 6.21
CA ASP A 253 -11.55 -11.26 5.50
C ASP A 253 -11.41 -9.78 5.07
N VAL A 254 -10.39 -9.04 5.55
CA VAL A 254 -10.27 -7.58 5.39
C VAL A 254 -9.22 -7.20 4.34
N ILE A 255 -8.07 -7.89 4.32
CA ILE A 255 -6.99 -7.63 3.36
C ILE A 255 -6.48 -8.95 2.77
N ASP A 256 -6.33 -8.95 1.44
CA ASP A 256 -5.72 -10.06 0.72
C ASP A 256 -4.21 -10.15 1.06
N ASN A 257 -3.72 -11.35 1.37
CA ASN A 257 -2.31 -11.66 1.70
C ASN A 257 -1.79 -11.26 3.10
N TYR A 258 -2.61 -10.67 3.99
CA TYR A 258 -2.16 -10.38 5.37
C TYR A 258 -1.54 -11.60 6.07
N ASP A 259 -2.18 -12.76 5.97
CA ASP A 259 -1.70 -14.01 6.56
C ASP A 259 -0.33 -14.45 6.01
N GLU A 260 -0.01 -14.13 4.75
CA GLU A 260 1.27 -14.46 4.12
C GLU A 260 2.38 -13.52 4.59
N ILE A 261 2.09 -12.22 4.66
CA ILE A 261 3.01 -11.21 5.20
C ILE A 261 3.32 -11.53 6.66
N TYR A 262 2.29 -11.81 7.46
CA TYR A 262 2.44 -12.16 8.87
C TYR A 262 3.33 -13.39 9.06
N GLN A 263 3.10 -14.47 8.29
CA GLN A 263 3.95 -15.66 8.34
C GLN A 263 5.39 -15.36 7.95
N THR A 264 5.59 -14.51 6.94
CA THR A 264 6.93 -14.12 6.50
C THR A 264 7.67 -13.33 7.58
N TYR A 265 6.98 -12.42 8.27
CA TYR A 265 7.52 -11.71 9.41
C TYR A 265 7.86 -12.66 10.57
N GLU A 266 6.95 -13.55 10.97
CA GLU A 266 7.21 -14.52 12.06
C GLU A 266 8.40 -15.44 11.77
N GLU A 267 8.66 -15.76 10.50
CA GLU A 267 9.80 -16.57 10.08
C GLU A 267 11.09 -15.76 9.89
N SER A 268 11.00 -14.44 9.88
CA SER A 268 12.16 -13.54 9.71
C SER A 268 13.03 -13.47 10.97
N GLU A 269 14.27 -13.01 10.82
CA GLU A 269 15.15 -12.69 11.96
C GLU A 269 15.12 -11.18 12.29
N TYR A 270 14.22 -10.43 11.66
CA TYR A 270 14.16 -8.97 11.74
C TYR A 270 13.28 -8.48 12.89
N GLU A 271 13.65 -7.32 13.43
CA GLU A 271 12.75 -6.56 14.30
C GLU A 271 11.64 -5.92 13.45
N ILE A 272 10.50 -5.59 14.06
CA ILE A 272 9.32 -5.12 13.31
C ILE A 272 9.59 -3.82 12.55
N ASP A 273 10.41 -2.92 13.08
CA ASP A 273 10.81 -1.67 12.42
C ASP A 273 11.65 -1.93 11.17
N GLU A 274 12.63 -2.83 11.23
CA GLU A 274 13.45 -3.21 10.07
C GLU A 274 12.60 -3.91 8.99
N TYR A 275 11.69 -4.79 9.41
CA TYR A 275 10.80 -5.49 8.48
C TYR A 275 9.81 -4.53 7.79
N VAL A 276 9.21 -3.61 8.55
CA VAL A 276 8.29 -2.60 8.02
C VAL A 276 9.02 -1.68 7.05
N ASP A 277 10.21 -1.19 7.42
CA ASP A 277 11.03 -0.34 6.56
C ASP A 277 11.39 -1.06 5.24
N GLU A 278 11.84 -2.31 5.29
CA GLU A 278 12.15 -3.11 4.09
C GLU A 278 10.92 -3.28 3.19
N MET A 279 9.75 -3.50 3.76
CA MET A 279 8.52 -3.72 3.00
C MET A 279 8.00 -2.46 2.31
N ILE A 280 8.03 -1.30 2.96
CA ILE A 280 7.49 -0.06 2.36
C ILE A 280 8.53 0.77 1.63
N ASN A 281 9.79 0.33 1.64
CA ASN A 281 10.85 0.96 0.88
C ASN A 281 10.64 0.74 -0.62
N VAL A 282 10.63 1.83 -1.35
CA VAL A 282 10.36 1.89 -2.78
C VAL A 282 11.70 1.99 -3.51
N ASN A 283 11.96 1.07 -4.45
CA ASN A 283 13.16 1.17 -5.29
C ASN A 283 13.01 2.22 -6.41
N ASP A 284 14.10 2.55 -7.12
CA ASP A 284 14.10 3.60 -8.16
C ASP A 284 13.05 3.35 -9.25
N TYR A 285 12.83 2.08 -9.60
CA TYR A 285 11.85 1.69 -10.60
C TYR A 285 10.41 1.85 -10.11
N GLU A 286 10.11 1.39 -8.90
CA GLU A 286 8.80 1.56 -8.28
C GLU A 286 8.48 3.04 -8.08
N ASP A 287 9.45 3.85 -7.63
CA ASP A 287 9.27 5.30 -7.44
C ASP A 287 8.99 5.99 -8.77
N PHE A 288 9.72 5.65 -9.83
CA PHE A 288 9.44 6.11 -11.19
C PHE A 288 8.02 5.78 -11.64
N VAL A 289 7.56 4.57 -11.39
CA VAL A 289 6.21 4.12 -11.74
C VAL A 289 5.15 4.86 -10.90
N LEU A 290 5.33 5.00 -9.60
CA LEU A 290 4.41 5.71 -8.70
C LEU A 290 4.31 7.21 -9.05
N ASN A 291 5.37 7.79 -9.61
CA ASN A 291 5.36 9.14 -10.18
C ASN A 291 4.68 9.24 -11.56
N GLY A 292 4.09 8.15 -12.06
CA GLY A 292 3.38 8.10 -13.34
C GLY A 292 4.29 7.84 -14.54
N GLY A 293 5.53 7.42 -14.29
CA GLY A 293 6.48 7.01 -15.32
C GLY A 293 6.00 5.77 -16.08
N ASN A 294 6.44 5.69 -17.34
CA ASN A 294 6.20 4.55 -18.21
C ASN A 294 7.49 4.19 -18.96
N LEU A 295 7.89 2.91 -18.92
CA LEU A 295 9.13 2.48 -19.58
C LEU A 295 9.08 2.64 -21.10
N SER A 296 7.91 2.48 -21.73
CA SER A 296 7.77 2.69 -23.17
C SER A 296 8.06 4.14 -23.54
N ASP A 297 7.56 5.10 -22.76
CA ASP A 297 7.78 6.53 -22.99
C ASP A 297 9.25 6.89 -22.73
N LEU A 298 9.82 6.38 -21.63
CA LEU A 298 11.24 6.57 -21.32
C LEU A 298 12.15 6.03 -22.42
N PHE A 299 11.88 4.83 -22.92
CA PHE A 299 12.70 4.22 -23.98
C PHE A 299 12.59 5.01 -25.28
N GLN A 300 11.39 5.49 -25.62
CA GLN A 300 11.19 6.35 -26.76
C GLN A 300 11.99 7.65 -26.64
N ASP A 301 11.98 8.29 -25.46
CA ASP A 301 12.73 9.53 -25.22
C ASP A 301 14.24 9.31 -25.28
N ILE A 302 14.74 8.15 -24.81
CA ILE A 302 16.15 7.76 -24.95
C ILE A 302 16.52 7.58 -26.43
N GLU A 303 15.69 6.89 -27.21
CA GLU A 303 15.92 6.72 -28.64
C GLU A 303 15.91 8.05 -29.41
N GLU A 304 14.90 8.90 -29.17
CA GLU A 304 14.78 10.22 -29.78
C GLU A 304 15.97 11.11 -29.39
N GLY A 305 16.37 11.10 -28.11
CA GLY A 305 17.54 11.83 -27.65
C GLY A 305 18.83 11.40 -28.36
N ALA A 306 18.99 10.09 -28.61
CA ALA A 306 20.15 9.56 -29.33
C ALA A 306 20.15 10.02 -30.80
N GLU A 307 18.98 10.05 -31.44
CA GLU A 307 18.80 10.55 -32.80
C GLU A 307 19.05 12.06 -32.92
N GLU A 308 18.62 12.84 -31.92
CA GLU A 308 18.82 14.28 -31.83
C GLU A 308 20.25 14.68 -31.45
N GLY A 309 21.08 13.70 -31.07
CA GLY A 309 22.49 13.91 -30.71
C GLY A 309 22.68 14.48 -29.30
N ILE A 310 21.73 14.23 -28.41
CA ILE A 310 21.89 14.42 -26.97
C ILE A 310 22.99 13.47 -26.50
N THR A 311 23.93 13.97 -25.70
CA THR A 311 25.09 13.20 -25.21
C THR A 311 25.09 13.06 -23.69
N THR A 312 24.03 13.52 -23.03
CA THR A 312 23.90 13.57 -21.57
C THR A 312 22.54 13.02 -21.19
N ILE A 313 22.54 12.01 -20.32
CA ILE A 313 21.32 11.29 -19.94
C ILE A 313 20.39 12.14 -19.06
N GLU A 314 20.98 13.09 -18.32
CA GLU A 314 20.28 14.05 -17.46
C GLU A 314 19.17 14.81 -18.19
N ASP A 315 19.40 15.17 -19.47
CA ASP A 315 18.42 15.91 -20.26
C ASP A 315 17.22 15.04 -20.71
N VAL A 316 17.43 13.73 -20.84
CA VAL A 316 16.41 12.76 -21.23
C VAL A 316 15.55 12.36 -20.04
N VAL A 317 16.17 12.24 -18.85
CA VAL A 317 15.52 11.72 -17.64
C VAL A 317 14.92 12.84 -16.78
N ALA A 318 15.35 14.10 -16.96
CA ALA A 318 14.80 15.26 -16.25
C ALA A 318 13.27 15.41 -16.24
N PRO A 319 12.51 15.02 -17.30
CA PRO A 319 11.04 15.02 -17.25
C PRO A 319 10.44 14.04 -16.24
N TYR A 320 11.19 12.99 -15.90
CA TYR A 320 10.76 11.89 -15.03
C TYR A 320 11.21 12.07 -13.57
N GLY A 321 12.26 12.85 -13.32
CA GLY A 321 12.69 13.19 -11.95
C GLY A 321 14.13 13.74 -11.90
N PRO A 322 14.47 14.57 -10.90
CA PRO A 322 15.80 15.18 -10.78
C PRO A 322 16.90 14.21 -10.31
N ASP A 323 16.54 13.08 -9.69
CA ASP A 323 17.47 12.19 -8.99
C ASP A 323 17.47 10.74 -9.52
N ILE A 324 16.89 10.48 -10.69
CA ILE A 324 16.84 9.12 -11.26
C ILE A 324 18.21 8.70 -11.78
N GLU A 325 18.80 7.67 -11.17
CA GLU A 325 19.97 6.98 -11.69
C GLU A 325 19.54 5.94 -12.73
N LEU A 326 19.67 6.27 -14.02
CA LEU A 326 19.13 5.43 -15.10
C LEU A 326 19.64 3.98 -15.08
N GLY A 327 20.89 3.76 -14.66
CA GLY A 327 21.45 2.42 -14.54
C GLY A 327 20.69 1.57 -13.52
N ASP A 328 20.39 2.13 -12.35
CA ASP A 328 19.71 1.46 -11.26
C ASP A 328 18.22 1.28 -11.61
N LEU A 329 17.57 2.31 -12.16
CA LEU A 329 16.22 2.23 -12.71
C LEU A 329 16.07 1.06 -13.72
N ILE A 330 16.99 0.95 -14.67
CA ILE A 330 16.95 -0.11 -15.69
C ILE A 330 17.18 -1.48 -15.05
N ASN A 331 18.14 -1.59 -14.14
CA ASN A 331 18.41 -2.83 -13.42
C ASN A 331 17.18 -3.31 -12.63
N ASP A 332 16.56 -2.41 -11.86
CA ASP A 332 15.39 -2.72 -11.04
C ASP A 332 14.16 -3.03 -11.89
N ALA A 333 13.97 -2.32 -13.01
CA ALA A 333 12.96 -2.62 -14.01
C ALA A 333 13.12 -4.03 -14.60
N PHE A 334 14.35 -4.46 -14.90
CA PHE A 334 14.58 -5.81 -15.43
C PHE A 334 14.53 -6.90 -14.37
N ASN A 335 14.87 -6.60 -13.11
CA ASN A 335 14.73 -7.52 -11.99
C ASN A 335 13.25 -7.80 -11.67
N SER A 336 12.37 -6.82 -11.87
CA SER A 336 10.92 -6.94 -11.70
C SER A 336 10.19 -7.50 -12.93
N ALA A 337 10.83 -7.59 -14.09
CA ALA A 337 10.22 -8.02 -15.34
C ALA A 337 10.18 -9.56 -15.53
N TYR A 338 9.17 -10.02 -16.27
CA TYR A 338 9.00 -11.41 -16.67
C TYR A 338 9.62 -11.68 -18.03
N VAL A 339 10.62 -12.56 -18.08
CA VAL A 339 11.34 -12.90 -19.32
C VAL A 339 11.09 -14.35 -19.73
N GLY A 340 10.63 -14.54 -20.96
CA GLY A 340 10.26 -15.86 -21.47
C GLY A 340 9.60 -15.84 -22.85
N GLU A 341 9.16 -17.00 -23.32
CA GLU A 341 8.46 -17.14 -24.60
C GLU A 341 6.96 -16.80 -24.45
N LEU A 342 6.48 -15.80 -25.20
CA LEU A 342 5.07 -15.42 -25.21
C LEU A 342 4.24 -16.38 -26.07
N ILE A 343 3.14 -16.88 -25.50
CA ILE A 343 2.09 -17.60 -26.20
C ILE A 343 0.80 -16.77 -26.11
N TYR A 344 0.44 -16.12 -27.21
CA TYR A 344 -0.71 -15.21 -27.26
C TYR A 344 -1.99 -15.92 -27.70
N ASN A 345 -3.05 -15.86 -26.87
CA ASN A 345 -4.40 -16.37 -27.16
C ASN A 345 -4.51 -17.83 -27.63
N ASP A 346 -3.55 -18.69 -27.25
CA ASP A 346 -3.48 -20.08 -27.76
C ASP A 346 -3.77 -21.15 -26.69
N ILE A 347 -4.07 -20.75 -25.44
CA ILE A 347 -4.34 -21.71 -24.37
C ILE A 347 -5.84 -21.77 -24.06
N SER A 348 -6.39 -22.98 -24.17
CA SER A 348 -7.73 -23.28 -23.68
C SER A 348 -7.55 -24.27 -22.53
N ALA A 349 -7.81 -23.83 -21.29
CA ALA A 349 -7.70 -24.71 -20.14
C ALA A 349 -8.77 -25.81 -20.21
N ILE A 350 -8.39 -27.01 -19.74
CA ILE A 350 -9.29 -28.17 -19.68
C ILE A 350 -10.28 -27.93 -18.54
N GLY A 351 -11.44 -27.35 -18.86
CA GLY A 351 -12.43 -26.95 -17.84
C GLY A 351 -13.47 -25.94 -18.32
N GLY A 352 -13.13 -25.16 -19.37
CA GLY A 352 -14.01 -24.11 -19.90
C GLY A 352 -13.65 -22.70 -19.41
N GLU A 353 -12.65 -22.59 -18.53
CA GLU A 353 -11.93 -21.33 -18.29
C GLU A 353 -10.96 -21.08 -19.45
N THR A 354 -11.04 -19.92 -20.09
CA THR A 354 -10.04 -19.47 -21.05
C THR A 354 -8.88 -18.86 -20.26
N THR A 355 -7.77 -19.59 -20.16
CA THR A 355 -6.45 -19.04 -19.79
C THR A 355 -5.95 -18.23 -20.97
N GLY A 356 -5.86 -16.91 -20.83
CA GLY A 356 -5.66 -15.99 -21.95
C GLY A 356 -4.31 -16.17 -22.66
N SER A 357 -3.40 -15.24 -22.43
CA SER A 357 -2.02 -15.30 -22.91
C SER A 357 -1.12 -15.79 -21.79
N VAL A 358 -0.01 -16.43 -22.11
CA VAL A 358 0.96 -16.86 -21.09
C VAL A 358 2.37 -16.54 -21.52
N ILE A 359 3.26 -16.42 -20.53
CA ILE A 359 4.69 -16.41 -20.72
C ILE A 359 5.28 -17.71 -20.16
N VAL A 360 6.07 -18.39 -20.98
CA VAL A 360 6.86 -19.56 -20.55
C VAL A 360 8.22 -19.04 -20.13
N LEU A 361 8.43 -18.93 -18.82
CA LEU A 361 9.65 -18.41 -18.23
C LEU A 361 10.85 -19.32 -18.57
N ASN A 362 12.03 -18.72 -18.68
CA ASN A 362 13.28 -19.43 -18.97
C ASN A 362 13.60 -20.55 -17.94
N GLN A 363 13.08 -20.42 -16.70
CA GLN A 363 13.24 -21.40 -15.63
C GLN A 363 12.22 -22.56 -15.69
N GLY A 364 11.33 -22.57 -16.69
CA GLY A 364 10.31 -23.61 -16.90
C GLY A 364 8.97 -23.37 -16.22
N GLY A 365 8.80 -22.22 -15.55
CA GLY A 365 7.50 -21.75 -15.04
C GLY A 365 6.60 -21.25 -16.17
N ILE A 366 5.28 -21.28 -15.94
CA ILE A 366 4.29 -20.67 -16.83
C ILE A 366 3.53 -19.66 -16.00
N VAL A 367 3.47 -18.42 -16.47
CA VAL A 367 2.73 -17.34 -15.82
C VAL A 367 1.69 -16.82 -16.79
N GLU A 368 0.48 -16.60 -16.31
CA GLU A 368 -0.59 -16.02 -17.13
C GLU A 368 -0.39 -14.53 -17.26
N VAL A 369 -0.76 -13.98 -18.42
CA VAL A 369 -0.61 -12.57 -18.72
C VAL A 369 -1.96 -12.02 -19.16
N ASP A 370 -2.39 -10.97 -18.48
CA ASP A 370 -3.51 -10.13 -18.86
C ASP A 370 -2.99 -8.83 -19.46
N PHE A 371 -3.53 -8.44 -20.62
CA PHE A 371 -3.21 -7.19 -21.31
C PHE A 371 -4.34 -6.15 -21.11
N GLY A 372 -5.33 -6.47 -20.28
CA GLY A 372 -6.47 -5.62 -19.97
C GLY A 372 -7.27 -5.26 -21.23
N ASN A 373 -7.61 -3.97 -21.35
CA ASN A 373 -8.29 -3.41 -22.53
C ASN A 373 -7.35 -2.57 -23.41
N ALA A 374 -6.04 -2.72 -23.26
CA ALA A 374 -5.05 -1.91 -23.97
C ALA A 374 -4.86 -2.45 -25.40
N ASP A 375 -5.49 -1.80 -26.38
CA ASP A 375 -5.40 -2.19 -27.80
C ASP A 375 -3.94 -2.32 -28.28
N TYR A 376 -3.04 -1.43 -27.84
CA TYR A 376 -1.63 -1.46 -28.23
C TYR A 376 -0.89 -2.70 -27.70
N LEU A 377 -1.17 -3.12 -26.45
CA LEU A 377 -0.56 -4.33 -25.87
C LEU A 377 -1.04 -5.58 -26.60
N HIS A 378 -2.33 -5.65 -26.95
CA HIS A 378 -2.87 -6.75 -27.73
C HIS A 378 -2.28 -6.84 -29.14
N ASP A 379 -2.14 -5.70 -29.83
CA ASP A 379 -1.52 -5.64 -31.15
C ASP A 379 -0.05 -6.11 -31.05
N ARG A 380 0.67 -5.63 -30.05
CA ARG A 380 2.08 -5.98 -29.83
C ARG A 380 2.28 -7.44 -29.45
N ALA A 381 1.47 -7.97 -28.55
CA ALA A 381 1.47 -9.38 -28.15
C ALA A 381 1.18 -10.30 -29.35
N SER A 382 0.29 -9.88 -30.26
CA SER A 382 0.04 -10.64 -31.50
C SER A 382 1.24 -10.67 -32.44
N GLU A 383 2.03 -9.59 -32.51
CA GLU A 383 3.26 -9.53 -33.32
C GLU A 383 4.39 -10.38 -32.70
N LEU A 384 4.47 -10.39 -31.37
CA LEU A 384 5.48 -11.08 -30.59
C LEU A 384 5.14 -12.53 -30.24
N ASN A 385 4.05 -13.07 -30.78
CA ASN A 385 3.62 -14.44 -30.49
C ASN A 385 4.69 -15.48 -30.91
N ASN A 386 5.00 -16.41 -30.00
CA ASN A 386 6.09 -17.40 -30.09
C ASN A 386 7.50 -16.77 -30.21
N GLN A 387 7.69 -15.62 -29.58
CA GLN A 387 8.98 -14.98 -29.45
C GLN A 387 9.33 -14.81 -27.97
N THR A 388 10.63 -14.74 -27.67
CA THR A 388 11.09 -14.34 -26.35
C THR A 388 10.82 -12.86 -26.17
N VAL A 389 10.15 -12.51 -25.09
CA VAL A 389 9.74 -11.16 -24.73
C VAL A 389 10.15 -10.85 -23.30
N VAL A 390 10.20 -9.56 -23.00
CA VAL A 390 10.23 -9.03 -21.64
C VAL A 390 8.88 -8.38 -21.40
N ILE A 391 8.15 -8.85 -20.39
CA ILE A 391 6.87 -8.29 -19.97
C ILE A 391 7.10 -7.62 -18.63
N GLU A 392 6.74 -6.35 -18.56
CA GLU A 392 6.74 -5.57 -17.34
C GLU A 392 5.28 -5.34 -16.93
N GLY A 393 5.01 -5.51 -15.63
CA GLY A 393 3.67 -5.47 -15.06
C GLY A 393 3.69 -5.98 -13.62
N HIS A 394 2.56 -5.82 -12.90
CA HIS A 394 2.43 -6.30 -11.53
C HIS A 394 1.76 -7.68 -11.49
N LEU A 395 2.03 -8.45 -10.43
CA LEU A 395 1.33 -9.71 -10.18
C LEU A 395 0.03 -9.44 -9.45
N GLU A 396 -1.01 -10.14 -9.88
CA GLU A 396 -2.30 -10.19 -9.24
C GLU A 396 -2.65 -11.66 -8.99
N MET A 397 -3.14 -11.97 -7.79
CA MET A 397 -3.75 -13.27 -7.53
C MET A 397 -5.25 -13.21 -7.84
N VAL A 398 -5.68 -14.02 -8.79
CA VAL A 398 -7.09 -14.10 -9.20
C VAL A 398 -7.68 -15.42 -8.74
N GLU A 399 -8.81 -15.35 -8.04
CA GLU A 399 -9.51 -16.55 -7.57
C GLU A 399 -10.19 -17.26 -8.74
N GLY A 400 -9.83 -18.52 -8.99
CA GLY A 400 -10.37 -19.33 -10.08
C GLY A 400 -11.41 -20.35 -9.61
N ILE A 401 -12.33 -20.73 -10.51
CA ILE A 401 -13.39 -21.71 -10.19
C ILE A 401 -12.81 -23.13 -10.12
N GLU A 402 -11.82 -23.44 -10.95
CA GLU A 402 -11.14 -24.75 -10.97
C GLU A 402 -9.74 -24.77 -10.32
N ILE A 403 -9.01 -23.66 -10.40
CA ILE A 403 -7.72 -23.47 -9.73
C ILE A 403 -7.94 -22.33 -8.72
N PRO A 404 -7.92 -22.61 -7.40
CA PRO A 404 -8.33 -21.64 -6.39
C PRO A 404 -7.60 -20.32 -6.50
N ASN A 405 -6.27 -20.33 -6.63
CA ASN A 405 -5.47 -19.12 -6.76
C ASN A 405 -4.65 -19.22 -8.06
N ARG A 406 -4.85 -18.26 -8.97
CA ARG A 406 -4.09 -18.12 -10.22
C ARG A 406 -3.28 -16.85 -10.16
N THR A 407 -1.99 -16.95 -10.40
CA THR A 407 -1.12 -15.77 -10.50
C THR A 407 -1.16 -15.26 -11.95
N ILE A 408 -1.59 -14.02 -12.12
CA ILE A 408 -1.69 -13.33 -13.41
C ILE A 408 -0.81 -12.09 -13.37
N VAL A 409 -0.05 -11.85 -14.43
CA VAL A 409 0.68 -10.60 -14.63
C VAL A 409 -0.22 -9.64 -15.39
N GLN A 410 -0.56 -8.52 -14.77
CA GLN A 410 -1.19 -7.39 -15.44
C GLN A 410 -0.12 -6.61 -16.20
N ALA A 411 0.01 -6.90 -17.50
CA ALA A 411 1.06 -6.32 -18.32
C ALA A 411 0.82 -4.82 -18.54
N ARG A 412 1.85 -4.03 -18.26
CA ARG A 412 1.91 -2.60 -18.59
C ARG A 412 2.71 -2.36 -19.86
N THR A 413 3.81 -3.09 -20.02
CA THR A 413 4.68 -2.96 -21.19
C THR A 413 5.18 -4.32 -21.66
N ILE A 414 5.40 -4.42 -22.98
CA ILE A 414 5.99 -5.61 -23.58
C ILE A 414 7.05 -5.22 -24.62
N PHE A 415 8.24 -5.76 -24.42
CA PHE A 415 9.39 -5.54 -25.29
C PHE A 415 9.80 -6.84 -25.99
N GLY A 416 10.09 -6.74 -27.28
CA GLY A 416 10.73 -7.80 -28.04
C GLY A 416 12.24 -7.56 -28.15
N LYS A 417 12.93 -8.54 -28.73
CA LYS A 417 14.36 -8.43 -29.05
C LYS A 417 14.72 -7.16 -29.84
N PRO A 418 14.00 -6.76 -30.90
CA PRO A 418 14.39 -5.59 -31.70
C PRO A 418 14.39 -4.28 -30.92
N GLU A 419 13.45 -4.11 -30.00
CA GLU A 419 13.35 -2.90 -29.16
C GLU A 419 14.51 -2.85 -28.16
N LEU A 420 14.84 -3.97 -27.54
CA LEU A 420 15.95 -4.05 -26.60
C LEU A 420 17.31 -3.81 -27.29
N GLU A 421 17.50 -4.32 -28.52
CA GLU A 421 18.71 -4.04 -29.31
C GLU A 421 18.81 -2.55 -29.72
N SER A 422 17.68 -1.93 -30.04
CA SER A 422 17.58 -0.50 -30.38
C SER A 422 17.94 0.35 -29.16
N LEU A 423 17.32 0.07 -28.02
CA LEU A 423 17.59 0.74 -26.75
C LEU A 423 19.05 0.57 -26.31
N GLN A 424 19.61 -0.63 -26.39
CA GLN A 424 21.03 -0.86 -26.10
C GLN A 424 21.91 0.06 -26.96
N SER A 425 21.61 0.17 -28.26
CA SER A 425 22.37 1.01 -29.19
C SER A 425 22.24 2.50 -28.87
N ALA A 426 21.05 2.95 -28.44
CA ALA A 426 20.81 4.32 -28.00
C ALA A 426 21.58 4.63 -26.71
N LEU A 427 21.53 3.74 -25.72
CA LEU A 427 22.28 3.87 -24.47
C LEU A 427 23.80 3.84 -24.68
N GLU A 428 24.32 2.99 -25.58
CA GLU A 428 25.75 3.02 -25.94
C GLU A 428 26.19 4.40 -26.49
N THR A 429 25.27 5.19 -27.01
CA THR A 429 25.54 6.54 -27.53
C THR A 429 25.43 7.61 -26.45
N ILE A 430 24.41 7.54 -25.60
CA ILE A 430 24.11 8.59 -24.60
C ILE A 430 24.82 8.32 -23.26
N ASP A 431 24.77 7.08 -22.78
CA ASP A 431 25.38 6.64 -21.52
C ASP A 431 25.86 5.18 -21.59
N PRO A 432 27.12 4.94 -22.02
CA PRO A 432 27.69 3.61 -22.13
C PRO A 432 27.75 2.82 -20.82
N SER A 433 27.60 3.47 -19.66
CA SER A 433 27.54 2.80 -18.35
C SER A 433 26.21 2.07 -18.18
N SER A 434 25.12 2.71 -18.60
CA SER A 434 23.76 2.20 -18.43
C SER A 434 23.39 1.14 -19.47
N SER A 435 24.15 1.03 -20.57
CA SER A 435 23.93 -0.05 -21.55
C SER A 435 24.37 -1.44 -21.05
N PHE A 436 25.20 -1.52 -20.00
CA PHE A 436 25.68 -2.79 -19.44
C PHE A 436 24.54 -3.64 -18.86
N ALA A 437 23.58 -3.02 -18.17
CA ALA A 437 22.39 -3.67 -17.61
C ALA A 437 21.56 -4.40 -18.68
N ILE A 438 21.35 -3.72 -19.82
CA ILE A 438 20.61 -4.26 -20.96
C ILE A 438 21.40 -5.36 -21.65
N ALA A 439 22.71 -5.17 -21.83
CA ALA A 439 23.58 -6.17 -22.42
C ALA A 439 23.62 -7.47 -21.58
N GLU A 440 23.68 -7.35 -20.25
CA GLU A 440 23.61 -8.48 -19.33
C GLU A 440 22.25 -9.19 -19.43
N THR A 441 21.15 -8.44 -19.42
CA THR A 441 19.80 -8.99 -19.57
C THR A 441 19.63 -9.74 -20.90
N LEU A 442 20.12 -9.18 -22.00
CA LEU A 442 20.11 -9.81 -23.32
C LEU A 442 20.95 -11.09 -23.37
N GLU A 443 22.12 -11.09 -22.71
CA GLU A 443 23.02 -12.24 -22.67
C GLU A 443 22.50 -13.38 -21.78
N VAL A 444 22.04 -13.07 -20.57
CA VAL A 444 21.54 -14.03 -19.58
C VAL A 444 20.26 -14.72 -20.08
N ASN A 445 19.38 -13.99 -20.75
CA ASN A 445 18.08 -14.50 -21.20
C ASN A 445 18.09 -15.07 -22.62
N GLY A 446 19.26 -15.22 -23.24
CA GLY A 446 19.38 -15.84 -24.57
C GLY A 446 18.74 -15.02 -25.69
N LEU A 447 18.60 -13.71 -25.50
CA LEU A 447 18.10 -12.76 -26.48
C LEU A 447 19.20 -12.30 -27.46
N ASN A 448 20.42 -12.87 -27.41
CA ASN A 448 21.54 -12.60 -28.33
C ASN A 448 21.45 -13.31 -29.70
#